data_AF-A0A2V8Q234-F1
#
_entry.id   AF-A0A2V8Q234-F1
#
_cell.length_a   1.000
_cell.length_b   1.000
_cell.length_c   1.000
_cell.angle_alpha   90.00
_cell.angle_beta   90.00
_cell.angle_gamma   90.00
#
_symmetry.space_group_name_H-M   'P 1'
#
loop_
_entity.id
_entity.type
_entity.pdbx_description
1 polymer ?
#
loop_
_entity_poly.entity_id
_entity_poly.type
_entity_poly.pdbx_seq_one_letter_code
_entity_poly.pdbx_strand_id
1 'polypeptide(L)'
;MITAGGVGKFNAIDLRKLMAGKVASATPFINEVYEGLNGSSSKKDLETMFQLIYLRFTQPRADANAFNVQATQMKTMLANQSAVPEYNFSKALMAARYQNHLRRQLTTPEMIDSWNLDKSMAFYKDRFADASDFTFVFVGSFDLPTIKPLVEKYLGSLPSIH
;
A
#
# COMPACT_ATOMS: atom_id res chain seq x y z
N MET A 1 1.59 -3.97 -4.34
CA MET A 1 2.74 -4.88 -4.51
C MET A 1 3.74 -4.83 -3.37
N ILE A 2 4.29 -3.67 -3.00
CA ILE A 2 5.23 -3.57 -1.86
C ILE A 2 4.62 -4.05 -0.55
N THR A 3 3.33 -3.79 -0.34
CA THR A 3 2.58 -4.24 0.85
C THR A 3 2.57 -5.75 1.05
N ALA A 4 2.69 -6.53 -0.03
CA ALA A 4 2.71 -7.98 0.01
C ALA A 4 4.05 -8.57 0.44
N GLY A 5 5.12 -7.75 0.54
CA GLY A 5 6.44 -8.21 0.99
C GLY A 5 6.55 -8.35 2.50
N GLY A 6 5.59 -7.84 3.28
CA GLY A 6 5.65 -7.76 4.74
C GLY A 6 6.15 -6.41 5.23
N VAL A 7 6.78 -6.37 6.41
CA VAL A 7 7.34 -5.16 7.03
C VAL A 7 8.55 -5.50 7.89
N GLY A 8 9.56 -4.62 7.89
CA GLY A 8 10.79 -4.80 8.66
C GLY A 8 11.44 -6.17 8.41
N LYS A 9 11.73 -6.89 9.48
CA LYS A 9 12.30 -8.24 9.42
C LYS A 9 11.31 -9.34 9.05
N PHE A 10 10.00 -9.06 9.06
CA PHE A 10 8.96 -10.07 8.85
C PHE A 10 8.53 -10.09 7.38
N ASN A 11 8.69 -11.24 6.71
CA ASN A 11 8.01 -11.48 5.44
C ASN A 11 6.48 -11.58 5.67
N ALA A 12 5.70 -11.66 4.61
CA ALA A 12 4.23 -11.70 4.72
C ALA A 12 3.69 -12.90 5.51
N ILE A 13 4.36 -14.06 5.45
CA ILE A 13 3.93 -15.26 6.16
C ILE A 13 4.19 -15.10 7.66
N ASP A 14 5.38 -14.64 8.03
CA ASP A 14 5.77 -14.43 9.42
C ASP A 14 4.98 -13.30 10.05
N LEU A 15 4.72 -12.22 9.30
CA LEU A 15 3.83 -11.15 9.74
C LEU A 15 2.42 -11.69 10.00
N ARG A 16 1.87 -12.51 9.09
CA ARG A 16 0.55 -13.12 9.29
C ARG A 16 0.50 -14.00 10.55
N LYS A 17 1.55 -14.78 10.81
CA LYS A 17 1.66 -15.59 12.03
C LYS A 17 1.76 -14.71 13.29
N LEU A 18 2.55 -13.65 13.25
CA LEU A 18 2.70 -12.71 14.38
C LEU A 18 1.39 -11.97 14.69
N MET A 19 0.59 -11.70 13.66
CA MET A 19 -0.71 -11.05 13.77
C MET A 19 -1.85 -12.02 14.15
N ALA A 20 -1.58 -13.34 14.21
CA ALA A 20 -2.60 -14.32 14.59
C ALA A 20 -3.14 -14.03 16.00
N GLY A 21 -4.47 -13.94 16.14
CA GLY A 21 -5.13 -13.59 17.40
C GLY A 21 -5.15 -12.08 17.74
N LYS A 22 -4.46 -11.25 16.95
CA LYS A 22 -4.51 -9.79 17.05
C LYS A 22 -5.48 -9.22 16.02
N VAL A 23 -6.27 -8.25 16.44
CA VAL A 23 -7.18 -7.49 15.58
C VAL A 23 -6.57 -6.12 15.36
N ALA A 24 -5.64 -6.04 14.41
CA ALA A 24 -5.02 -4.78 13.99
C ALA A 24 -4.57 -4.85 12.52
N SER A 25 -4.67 -3.75 11.79
CA SER A 25 -4.19 -3.62 10.42
C SER A 25 -3.77 -2.20 10.12
N ALA A 26 -2.75 -2.04 9.27
CA ALA A 26 -2.39 -0.78 8.65
C ALA A 26 -1.87 -1.05 7.23
N THR A 27 -2.60 -0.53 6.25
CA THR A 27 -2.38 -0.77 4.83
C THR A 27 -2.16 0.57 4.14
N PRO A 28 -0.96 0.82 3.61
CA PRO A 28 -0.69 2.02 2.84
C PRO A 28 -1.36 1.94 1.47
N PHE A 29 -1.71 3.09 0.93
CA PHE A 29 -2.18 3.27 -0.43
C PHE A 29 -1.48 4.47 -1.07
N ILE A 30 -1.40 4.48 -2.39
CA ILE A 30 -0.92 5.61 -3.18
C ILE A 30 -1.94 5.82 -4.30
N ASN A 31 -2.51 7.02 -4.35
CA ASN A 31 -3.46 7.46 -5.37
C ASN A 31 -2.80 8.47 -6.31
N GLU A 32 -3.59 9.07 -7.20
CA GLU A 32 -3.08 9.98 -8.23
C GLU A 32 -2.46 11.26 -7.65
N VAL A 33 -3.04 11.81 -6.59
CA VAL A 33 -2.68 13.12 -6.03
C VAL A 33 -2.38 13.10 -4.53
N TYR A 34 -2.44 11.92 -3.90
CA TYR A 34 -2.18 11.75 -2.48
C TYR A 34 -1.89 10.28 -2.14
N GLU A 35 -1.28 10.09 -0.99
CA GLU A 35 -0.95 8.82 -0.37
C GLU A 35 -1.50 8.80 1.05
N GLY A 36 -1.50 7.62 1.66
CA GLY A 36 -1.99 7.49 3.02
C GLY A 36 -1.99 6.06 3.50
N LEU A 37 -2.63 5.85 4.65
CA LEU A 37 -2.84 4.53 5.23
C LEU A 37 -4.28 4.40 5.70
N ASN A 38 -4.84 3.23 5.45
CA ASN A 38 -6.08 2.80 6.08
C ASN A 38 -5.77 1.72 7.10
N GLY A 39 -6.39 1.80 8.27
CA GLY A 39 -6.14 0.86 9.35
C GLY A 39 -7.32 0.72 10.28
N SER A 40 -7.28 -0.33 11.08
CA SER A 40 -8.28 -0.61 12.10
C SER A 40 -7.64 -1.42 13.21
N SER A 41 -8.20 -1.34 14.42
CA SER A 41 -7.78 -2.18 15.53
C SER A 41 -8.89 -2.38 16.56
N SER A 42 -8.74 -3.42 17.37
CA SER A 42 -9.42 -3.51 18.66
C SER A 42 -8.69 -2.64 19.70
N LYS A 43 -9.38 -2.28 20.81
CA LYS A 43 -8.76 -1.49 21.89
C LYS A 43 -7.47 -2.12 22.42
N LYS A 44 -7.45 -3.44 22.59
CA LYS A 44 -6.30 -4.19 23.11
C LYS A 44 -5.11 -4.23 22.13
N ASP A 45 -5.37 -4.10 20.83
CA ASP A 45 -4.36 -4.22 19.78
C ASP A 45 -4.01 -2.86 19.16
N LEU A 46 -4.44 -1.75 19.79
CA LEU A 46 -4.24 -0.40 19.28
C LEU A 46 -2.75 -0.11 19.05
N GLU A 47 -1.89 -0.43 20.02
CA GLU A 47 -0.44 -0.28 19.86
C GLU A 47 0.12 -1.09 18.68
N THR A 48 -0.43 -2.28 18.41
CA THR A 48 0.01 -3.08 17.25
C THR A 48 -0.31 -2.37 15.94
N MET A 49 -1.45 -1.66 15.84
CA MET A 49 -1.75 -0.85 14.66
C MET A 49 -0.76 0.31 14.47
N PHE A 50 -0.41 1.01 15.55
CA PHE A 50 0.61 2.08 15.51
C PHE A 50 1.99 1.55 15.12
N GLN A 51 2.38 0.37 15.62
CA GLN A 51 3.61 -0.31 15.20
C GLN A 51 3.61 -0.62 13.69
N LEU A 52 2.48 -1.10 13.16
CA LEU A 52 2.36 -1.35 11.72
C LEU A 52 2.49 -0.05 10.93
N ILE A 53 1.80 1.03 11.34
CA ILE A 53 1.95 2.36 10.70
C ILE A 53 3.42 2.75 10.66
N TYR A 54 4.10 2.76 11.81
CA TYR A 54 5.51 3.13 11.90
C TYR A 54 6.41 2.31 10.96
N LEU A 55 6.23 0.99 10.92
CA LEU A 55 7.01 0.11 10.06
C LEU A 55 6.72 0.31 8.57
N ARG A 56 5.51 0.75 8.19
CA ARG A 56 5.17 1.04 6.79
C ARG A 56 5.92 2.25 6.24
N PHE A 57 6.24 3.23 7.07
CA PHE A 57 7.10 4.37 6.69
C PHE A 57 8.57 4.00 6.74
N THR A 58 9.02 3.46 7.88
CA THR A 58 10.45 3.37 8.18
C THR A 58 11.13 2.13 7.62
N GLN A 59 10.38 1.02 7.48
CA GLN A 59 10.95 -0.27 7.09
C GLN A 59 10.03 -1.04 6.12
N PRO A 60 9.69 -0.47 4.95
CA PRO A 60 8.98 -1.22 3.92
C PRO A 60 9.87 -2.36 3.40
N ARG A 61 9.27 -3.52 3.16
CA ARG A 61 9.98 -4.72 2.74
C ARG A 61 9.64 -5.10 1.31
N ALA A 62 10.67 -5.24 0.47
CA ALA A 62 10.56 -5.80 -0.87
C ALA A 62 10.65 -7.33 -0.78
N ASP A 63 9.85 -8.03 -1.56
CA ASP A 63 9.91 -9.49 -1.67
C ASP A 63 9.72 -9.87 -3.14
N ALA A 64 10.80 -10.33 -3.77
CA ALA A 64 10.80 -10.67 -5.19
C ALA A 64 9.87 -11.84 -5.52
N ASN A 65 9.75 -12.82 -4.62
CA ASN A 65 8.87 -13.96 -4.83
C ASN A 65 7.41 -13.51 -4.78
N ALA A 66 7.03 -12.74 -3.75
CA ALA A 66 5.67 -12.21 -3.63
C ALA A 66 5.31 -11.24 -4.77
N PHE A 67 6.29 -10.47 -5.26
CA PHE A 67 6.12 -9.58 -6.41
C PHE A 67 5.85 -10.37 -7.70
N ASN A 68 6.66 -11.39 -7.99
CA ASN A 68 6.52 -12.21 -9.19
C ASN A 68 5.21 -13.01 -9.20
N VAL A 69 4.78 -13.52 -8.03
CA VAL A 69 3.48 -14.19 -7.88
C VAL A 69 2.33 -13.23 -8.19
N GLN A 70 2.34 -12.01 -7.66
CA GLN A 70 1.32 -11.00 -7.98
C GLN A 70 1.31 -10.60 -9.45
N ALA A 71 2.50 -10.40 -10.05
CA ALA A 71 2.61 -10.09 -11.48
C ALA A 71 2.01 -11.20 -12.34
N THR A 72 2.30 -12.46 -12.01
CA THR A 72 1.72 -13.62 -12.70
C THR A 72 0.20 -13.67 -12.53
N GLN A 73 -0.31 -13.49 -11.31
CA GLN A 73 -1.74 -13.48 -11.04
C GLN A 73 -2.48 -12.36 -11.79
N MET A 74 -1.91 -11.14 -11.83
CA MET A 74 -2.50 -10.03 -12.57
C MET A 74 -2.47 -10.28 -14.08
N LYS A 75 -1.40 -10.86 -14.64
CA LYS A 75 -1.41 -11.28 -16.05
C LYS A 75 -2.50 -12.30 -16.34
N THR A 76 -2.64 -13.33 -15.49
CA THR A 76 -3.69 -14.35 -15.65
C THR A 76 -5.08 -13.73 -15.61
N MET A 77 -5.33 -12.81 -14.67
CA MET A 77 -6.61 -12.11 -14.55
C MET A 77 -6.93 -11.26 -15.81
N LEU A 78 -5.91 -10.68 -16.43
CA LEU A 78 -6.05 -9.81 -17.60
C LEU A 78 -5.95 -10.57 -18.94
N ALA A 79 -5.58 -11.86 -18.95
CA ALA A 79 -5.21 -12.60 -20.15
C ALA A 79 -6.31 -12.61 -21.24
N ASN A 80 -7.58 -12.72 -20.80
CA ASN A 80 -8.73 -12.80 -21.71
C ASN A 80 -9.56 -11.51 -21.75
N GLN A 81 -9.08 -10.40 -21.21
CA GLN A 81 -9.87 -9.17 -21.13
C GLN A 81 -10.26 -8.63 -22.52
N SER A 82 -9.41 -8.84 -23.52
CA SER A 82 -9.69 -8.43 -24.91
C SER A 82 -10.81 -9.25 -25.58
N ALA A 83 -11.15 -10.42 -25.04
CA ALA A 83 -12.30 -11.20 -25.51
C ALA A 83 -13.64 -10.62 -25.02
N VAL A 84 -13.62 -9.70 -24.06
CA VAL A 84 -14.81 -9.05 -23.50
C VAL A 84 -15.12 -7.77 -24.31
N PRO A 85 -16.26 -7.68 -25.03
CA PRO A 85 -16.61 -6.50 -25.83
C PRO A 85 -16.64 -5.19 -25.03
N GLU A 86 -17.14 -5.23 -23.80
CA GLU A 86 -17.23 -4.09 -22.88
C GLU A 86 -15.84 -3.53 -22.53
N TYR A 87 -14.82 -4.39 -22.43
CA TYR A 87 -13.44 -3.97 -22.24
C TYR A 87 -12.92 -3.20 -23.47
N ASN A 88 -13.15 -3.73 -24.67
CA ASN A 88 -12.69 -3.07 -25.91
C ASN A 88 -13.37 -1.71 -26.11
N PHE A 89 -14.67 -1.62 -25.83
CA PHE A 89 -15.40 -0.36 -25.85
C PHE A 89 -14.81 0.64 -24.85
N SER A 90 -14.61 0.21 -23.59
CA SER A 90 -14.02 1.05 -22.54
C SER A 90 -12.61 1.52 -22.90
N LYS A 91 -11.79 0.63 -23.47
CA LYS A 91 -10.43 0.96 -23.94
C LYS A 91 -10.45 2.03 -25.02
N ALA A 92 -11.30 1.87 -26.04
CA ALA A 92 -11.44 2.84 -27.13
C ALA A 92 -11.95 4.19 -26.62
N LEU A 93 -12.94 4.19 -25.72
CA LEU A 93 -13.47 5.40 -25.10
C LEU A 93 -12.41 6.14 -24.28
N MET A 94 -11.63 5.43 -23.46
CA MET A 94 -10.54 6.03 -22.68
C MET A 94 -9.46 6.63 -23.59
N ALA A 95 -9.07 5.91 -24.65
CA ALA A 95 -8.10 6.39 -25.62
C ALA A 95 -8.58 7.66 -26.34
N ALA A 96 -9.85 7.70 -26.78
CA ALA A 96 -10.43 8.89 -27.41
C ALA A 96 -10.54 10.07 -26.44
N ARG A 97 -11.06 9.84 -25.22
CA ARG A 97 -11.28 10.88 -24.21
C ARG A 97 -9.99 11.51 -23.70
N TYR A 98 -8.95 10.71 -23.50
CA TYR A 98 -7.70 11.14 -22.89
C TYR A 98 -6.53 11.19 -23.86
N GLN A 99 -6.80 11.22 -25.18
CA GLN A 99 -5.78 11.26 -26.22
C GLN A 99 -4.71 10.17 -26.06
N ASN A 100 -5.15 8.99 -25.61
CA ASN A 100 -4.31 7.84 -25.31
C ASN A 100 -3.18 8.10 -24.30
N HIS A 101 -3.34 9.08 -23.39
CA HIS A 101 -2.33 9.42 -22.38
C HIS A 101 -2.02 8.23 -21.46
N LEU A 102 -0.73 7.94 -21.23
CA LEU A 102 -0.25 6.76 -20.49
C LEU A 102 -0.93 6.59 -19.11
N ARG A 103 -1.11 7.69 -18.36
CA ARG A 103 -1.77 7.68 -17.03
C ARG A 103 -3.27 7.29 -17.05
N ARG A 104 -3.90 7.28 -18.23
CA ARG A 104 -5.34 7.02 -18.40
C ARG A 104 -5.62 5.75 -19.22
N GLN A 105 -4.58 5.02 -19.60
CA GLN A 105 -4.73 3.73 -20.27
C GLN A 105 -5.20 2.66 -19.28
N LEU A 106 -6.05 1.76 -19.75
CA LEU A 106 -6.43 0.58 -18.99
C LEU A 106 -5.23 -0.37 -18.91
N THR A 107 -5.01 -0.97 -17.73
CA THR A 107 -3.94 -1.94 -17.53
C THR A 107 -4.04 -3.11 -18.51
N THR A 108 -2.93 -3.47 -19.15
CA THR A 108 -2.85 -4.63 -20.05
C THR A 108 -1.84 -5.66 -19.53
N PRO A 109 -1.92 -6.94 -19.95
CA PRO A 109 -0.92 -7.94 -19.60
C PRO A 109 0.52 -7.50 -19.92
N GLU A 110 0.72 -6.80 -21.05
CA GLU A 110 2.02 -6.31 -21.50
C GLU A 110 2.55 -5.18 -20.60
N MET A 111 1.66 -4.36 -20.03
CA MET A 111 2.07 -3.37 -19.03
C MET A 111 2.66 -4.03 -17.78
N ILE A 112 2.22 -5.25 -17.44
CA ILE A 112 2.75 -6.01 -16.30
C ILE A 112 4.20 -6.47 -16.57
N ASP A 113 4.58 -6.72 -17.83
CA ASP A 113 5.97 -7.03 -18.19
C ASP A 113 6.94 -5.88 -17.91
N SER A 114 6.44 -4.65 -17.91
CA SER A 114 7.25 -3.45 -17.60
C SER A 114 7.47 -3.22 -16.10
N TRP A 115 6.82 -4.00 -15.24
CA TRP A 115 6.93 -3.82 -13.80
C TRP A 115 8.32 -4.16 -13.29
N ASN A 116 8.80 -3.33 -12.36
CA ASN A 116 10.12 -3.48 -11.77
C ASN A 116 10.03 -3.25 -10.26
N LEU A 117 10.51 -4.23 -9.49
CA LEU A 117 10.43 -4.21 -8.04
C LEU A 117 11.22 -3.05 -7.43
N ASP A 118 12.44 -2.81 -7.92
CA ASP A 118 13.32 -1.77 -7.38
C ASP A 118 12.74 -0.38 -7.62
N LYS A 119 12.23 -0.11 -8.83
CA LYS A 119 11.52 1.13 -9.15
C LYS A 119 10.26 1.29 -8.30
N SER A 120 9.51 0.20 -8.09
CA SER A 120 8.30 0.21 -7.26
C SER A 120 8.62 0.53 -5.80
N MET A 121 9.71 -0.04 -5.27
CA MET A 121 10.16 0.19 -3.90
C MET A 121 10.74 1.59 -3.73
N ALA A 122 11.52 2.07 -4.69
CA ALA A 122 12.04 3.43 -4.69
C ALA A 122 10.90 4.45 -4.69
N PHE A 123 9.91 4.27 -5.56
CA PHE A 123 8.72 5.14 -5.60
C PHE A 123 7.92 5.09 -4.30
N TYR A 124 7.73 3.89 -3.70
CA TYR A 124 7.08 3.77 -2.40
C TYR A 124 7.84 4.55 -1.31
N LYS A 125 9.17 4.34 -1.22
CA LYS A 125 9.99 5.03 -0.22
C LYS A 125 9.89 6.53 -0.38
N ASP A 126 9.94 7.03 -1.60
CA ASP A 126 9.82 8.45 -1.94
C ASP A 126 8.49 9.08 -1.46
N ARG A 127 7.35 8.35 -1.61
CA ARG A 127 6.03 8.82 -1.13
C ARG A 127 5.86 8.78 0.40
N PHE A 128 6.63 7.95 1.10
CA PHE A 128 6.54 7.82 2.57
C PHE A 128 7.80 8.33 3.27
N ALA A 129 8.62 9.13 2.59
CA ALA A 129 9.89 9.63 3.11
C ALA A 129 9.71 10.83 4.05
N ASP A 130 8.66 11.62 3.85
CA ASP A 130 8.31 12.79 4.65
C ASP A 130 6.90 12.64 5.20
N ALA A 131 6.77 12.61 6.53
CA ALA A 131 5.48 12.55 7.20
C ALA A 131 4.95 13.93 7.62
N SER A 132 5.65 15.02 7.28
CA SER A 132 5.27 16.39 7.70
C SER A 132 3.95 16.88 7.11
N ASP A 133 3.57 16.37 5.94
CA ASP A 133 2.32 16.69 5.25
C ASP A 133 1.20 15.65 5.51
N PHE A 134 1.47 14.61 6.30
CA PHE A 134 0.48 13.61 6.67
C PHE A 134 -0.44 14.11 7.79
N THR A 135 -1.75 13.98 7.58
CA THR A 135 -2.75 14.17 8.63
C THR A 135 -3.30 12.83 9.08
N PHE A 136 -3.01 12.45 10.33
CA PHE A 136 -3.52 11.21 10.93
C PHE A 136 -4.85 11.46 11.65
N VAL A 137 -5.91 10.79 11.20
CA VAL A 137 -7.25 10.87 11.79
C VAL A 137 -7.61 9.53 12.41
N PHE A 138 -7.90 9.52 13.72
CA PHE A 138 -8.32 8.33 14.46
C PHE A 138 -9.73 8.54 15.00
N VAL A 139 -10.61 7.58 14.74
CA VAL A 139 -11.97 7.53 15.28
C VAL A 139 -12.17 6.19 15.96
N GLY A 140 -12.65 6.21 17.20
CA GLY A 140 -12.86 4.99 17.96
C GLY A 140 -13.12 5.24 19.43
N SER A 141 -13.12 4.15 20.20
CA SER A 141 -13.37 4.18 21.64
C SER A 141 -12.04 4.08 22.41
N PHE A 142 -11.38 5.23 22.57
CA PHE A 142 -10.16 5.44 23.35
C PHE A 142 -10.22 6.83 24.01
N ASP A 143 -9.40 7.04 25.04
CA ASP A 143 -9.23 8.34 25.69
C ASP A 143 -7.86 8.97 25.33
N LEU A 144 -7.76 10.30 25.51
CA LEU A 144 -6.55 11.05 25.22
C LEU A 144 -5.31 10.55 25.99
N PRO A 145 -5.38 10.28 27.30
CA PRO A 145 -4.25 9.72 28.06
C PRO A 145 -3.72 8.40 27.48
N THR A 146 -4.58 7.54 26.96
CA THR A 146 -4.17 6.23 26.40
C THR A 146 -3.55 6.36 25.02
N ILE A 147 -4.07 7.23 24.15
CA ILE A 147 -3.57 7.34 22.77
C ILE A 147 -2.36 8.26 22.64
N LYS A 148 -2.22 9.29 23.50
CA LYS A 148 -1.15 10.28 23.41
C LYS A 148 0.26 9.65 23.41
N PRO A 149 0.61 8.71 24.32
CA PRO A 149 1.91 8.06 24.29
C PRO A 149 2.16 7.26 23.01
N LEU A 150 1.12 6.67 22.41
CA LEU A 150 1.25 5.93 21.14
C LEU A 150 1.52 6.88 19.97
N VAL A 151 0.84 8.04 19.95
CA VAL A 151 1.07 9.08 18.95
C VAL A 151 2.49 9.62 19.05
N GLU A 152 2.96 9.99 20.25
CA GLU A 152 4.31 10.50 20.45
C GLU A 152 5.37 9.47 20.07
N LYS A 153 5.17 8.20 20.46
CA LYS A 153 6.12 7.11 20.20
C LYS A 153 6.21 6.71 18.73
N TYR A 154 5.08 6.62 18.03
CA TYR A 154 5.02 6.01 16.68
C TYR A 154 4.74 6.99 15.56
N LEU A 155 4.06 8.11 15.80
CA LEU A 155 3.81 9.13 14.77
C LEU A 155 4.78 10.29 14.91
N GLY A 156 5.06 10.73 16.14
CA GLY A 156 6.03 11.79 16.42
C GLY A 156 7.48 11.41 16.10
N SER A 157 7.75 10.13 15.84
CA SER A 157 9.07 9.60 15.46
C SER A 157 9.17 9.22 13.98
N LEU A 158 8.15 9.51 13.17
CA LEU A 158 8.18 9.30 11.73
C LEU A 158 9.20 10.22 11.06
N PRO A 159 9.80 9.79 9.93
CA PRO A 159 10.75 10.63 9.21
C PRO A 159 10.08 11.90 8.69
N SER A 160 10.83 13.00 8.71
CA SER A 160 10.47 14.23 8.05
C SER A 160 11.70 14.83 7.38
N ILE A 161 11.52 15.42 6.21
CA ILE A 161 12.60 15.97 5.37
C ILE A 161 12.55 17.52 5.36
N HIS A 162 11.76 18.12 6.25
CA HIS A 162 11.73 19.57 6.44
C HIS A 162 12.99 20.12 7.14
#